data_AF-A0A2M7KRR0-F1
#
_entry.id   AF-A0A2M7KRR0-F1
#
_cell.length_a   1.000
_cell.length_b   1.000
_cell.length_c   1.000
_cell.angle_alpha   90.00
_cell.angle_beta   90.00
_cell.angle_gamma   90.00
#
_symmetry.space_group_name_H-M   'P 1'
#
loop_
_entity.id
_entity.type
_entity.pdbx_description
1 polymer ?
#
loop_
_entity_poly.entity_id
_entity_poly.type
_entity_poly.pdbx_seq_one_letter_code
_entity_poly.pdbx_strand_id
1 'polypeptide(L)'
;MSKTVAIPPDYVADMKWASEHTQELHDTYENKWIAIVHQQVVAAGADLGPVRTQAARRTGRPRDQIYVDFMDDGLTIYAQDPPPIRDAEACQ
;
A
#
# COMPACT_ATOMS: atom_id res chain seq x y z
N MET A 1 -18.71 -11.90 8.43
CA MET A 1 -17.49 -11.96 9.26
C MET A 1 -16.72 -10.66 9.06
N SER A 2 -16.63 -9.80 10.09
CA SER A 2 -15.85 -8.55 9.99
C SER A 2 -14.37 -8.89 10.14
N LYS A 3 -13.61 -8.82 9.06
CA LYS A 3 -12.16 -9.07 9.08
C LYS A 3 -11.48 -7.85 9.68
N THR A 4 -11.09 -7.91 10.95
CA THR A 4 -10.26 -6.86 11.58
C THR A 4 -8.89 -6.90 10.91
N VAL A 5 -8.63 -5.96 10.00
CA VAL A 5 -7.32 -5.80 9.36
C VAL A 5 -6.44 -5.02 10.34
N ALA A 6 -5.54 -5.73 11.03
CA ALA A 6 -4.50 -5.10 11.83
C ALA A 6 -3.52 -4.40 10.86
N ILE A 7 -3.51 -3.08 10.86
CA ILE A 7 -2.54 -2.28 10.10
C ILE A 7 -1.21 -2.35 10.86
N PRO A 8 -0.12 -2.82 10.23
CA PRO A 8 1.17 -2.89 10.89
C PRO A 8 1.66 -1.47 11.26
N PRO A 9 2.34 -1.29 12.40
CA PRO A 9 2.84 0.02 12.82
C PRO A 9 3.82 0.61 11.79
N ASP A 10 4.55 -0.25 11.08
CA ASP A 10 5.49 0.15 10.03
C ASP A 10 4.80 0.70 8.77
N TYR A 11 3.49 0.49 8.60
CA TYR A 11 2.76 0.95 7.43
C TYR A 11 2.89 2.47 7.24
N VAL A 12 2.81 3.21 8.35
CA VAL A 12 2.96 4.67 8.34
C VAL A 12 4.40 5.07 8.04
N ALA A 13 5.38 4.28 8.49
CA ALA A 13 6.80 4.52 8.20
C ALA A 13 7.11 4.25 6.72
N ASP A 14 6.56 3.18 6.16
CA ASP A 14 6.67 2.82 4.74
C ASP A 14 6.08 3.92 3.85
N MET A 15 4.91 4.46 4.23
CA MET A 15 4.27 5.59 3.54
C MET A 15 5.09 6.89 3.62
N LYS A 16 5.65 7.22 4.79
CA LYS A 16 6.51 8.40 4.95
C LYS A 16 7.77 8.28 4.10
N TRP A 17 8.41 7.12 4.14
CA TRP A 17 9.59 6.85 3.31
C TRP A 17 9.27 6.97 1.82
N ALA A 18 8.14 6.42 1.37
CA ALA A 18 7.69 6.57 -0.02
C ALA A 18 7.52 8.04 -0.44
N SER A 19 7.04 8.89 0.49
CA SER A 19 6.86 10.33 0.27
C SER A 19 8.18 11.09 0.24
N GLU A 20 9.13 10.72 1.10
CA GLU A 20 10.47 11.33 1.14
C GLU A 20 11.31 10.96 -0.09
N HIS A 21 11.09 9.77 -0.65
CA HIS A 21 11.81 9.23 -1.81
C HIS A 21 11.00 9.23 -3.11
N THR A 22 9.86 9.94 -3.17
CA THR A 22 8.96 9.91 -4.34
C THR A 22 9.66 10.28 -5.64
N GLN A 23 10.55 11.27 -5.64
CA GLN A 23 11.27 11.67 -6.87
C GLN A 23 12.15 10.54 -7.43
N GLU A 24 12.91 9.85 -6.58
CA GLU A 24 13.76 8.73 -6.99
C GLU A 24 12.93 7.52 -7.44
N LEU A 25 11.81 7.28 -6.74
CA LEU A 25 10.88 6.20 -7.06
C LEU A 25 10.16 6.45 -8.38
N HIS A 26 9.80 7.70 -8.68
CA HIS A 26 9.20 8.08 -9.95
C HIS A 26 10.20 7.86 -11.10
N ASP A 27 11.42 8.39 -11.01
CA ASP A 27 12.46 8.22 -12.04
C ASP A 27 12.76 6.74 -12.36
N THR A 28 12.69 5.87 -11.34
CA THR A 28 12.99 4.44 -11.49
C THR A 28 11.76 3.59 -11.88
N TYR A 29 10.59 3.95 -11.35
CA TYR A 29 9.37 3.13 -11.39
C TYR A 29 8.17 3.86 -11.99
N GLU A 30 8.41 4.84 -12.87
CA GLU A 30 7.37 5.51 -13.64
C GLU A 30 6.32 4.53 -14.20
N ASN A 31 5.04 4.89 -14.06
CA ASN A 31 3.91 4.12 -14.57
C ASN A 31 3.83 2.68 -14.02
N LYS A 32 4.37 2.43 -12.82
CA LYS A 32 4.35 1.10 -12.18
C LYS A 32 3.76 1.18 -10.77
N TRP A 33 3.15 0.08 -10.37
CA TRP A 33 2.82 -0.22 -8.99
C TRP A 33 4.08 -0.65 -8.27
N ILE A 34 4.36 -0.04 -7.13
CA ILE A 34 5.44 -0.41 -6.23
C ILE A 34 4.85 -0.87 -4.90
N ALA A 35 5.39 -1.96 -4.34
CA ALA A 35 5.07 -2.42 -3.00
C ALA A 35 6.26 -2.13 -2.09
N ILE A 36 6.00 -1.44 -0.97
CA ILE A 36 7.01 -1.04 0.00
C ILE A 36 6.73 -1.75 1.32
N VAL A 37 7.77 -2.36 1.89
CA VAL A 37 7.73 -2.97 3.23
C VAL A 37 9.07 -2.71 3.89
N HIS A 38 9.05 -2.26 5.14
CA HIS A 38 10.26 -1.87 5.89
C HIS A 38 11.10 -0.85 5.13
N GLN A 39 10.45 0.18 4.55
CA GLN A 39 11.10 1.28 3.84
C GLN A 39 11.92 0.83 2.63
N GLN A 40 11.52 -0.29 2.00
CA GLN A 40 12.18 -0.85 0.83
C GLN A 40 11.16 -1.34 -0.20
N VAL A 41 11.43 -1.08 -1.49
CA VAL A 41 10.63 -1.60 -2.60
C VAL A 41 10.86 -3.11 -2.71
N VAL A 42 9.87 -3.89 -2.29
CA VAL A 42 9.93 -5.36 -2.31
C VAL A 42 9.42 -5.95 -3.63
N ALA A 43 8.57 -5.23 -4.36
CA ALA A 43 8.08 -5.61 -5.68
C ALA A 43 7.69 -4.37 -6.48
N ALA A 44 7.84 -4.42 -7.81
CA ALA A 44 7.38 -3.40 -8.73
C ALA A 44 6.85 -4.03 -10.03
N GLY A 45 5.86 -3.41 -10.68
CA GLY A 45 5.30 -3.91 -11.94
C GLY A 45 4.11 -3.10 -12.44
N ALA A 46 3.71 -3.34 -13.69
CA ALA A 46 2.60 -2.62 -14.32
C ALA A 46 1.22 -2.92 -13.70
N ASP A 47 1.09 -4.05 -12.99
CA ASP A 47 -0.18 -4.54 -12.47
C ASP A 47 -0.16 -4.72 -10.94
N LEU A 48 -1.18 -4.19 -10.27
CA LEU A 48 -1.35 -4.30 -8.81
C LEU A 48 -1.42 -5.76 -8.31
N GLY A 49 -2.13 -6.63 -9.03
CA GLY A 49 -2.36 -8.03 -8.67
C GLY A 49 -1.07 -8.85 -8.47
N PRO A 50 -0.19 -8.94 -9.48
CA PRO A 50 1.08 -9.64 -9.35
C PRO A 50 2.03 -8.93 -8.38
N VAL A 51 2.03 -7.60 -8.29
CA VAL A 51 2.86 -6.85 -7.33
C VAL A 51 2.50 -7.21 -5.90
N ARG A 52 1.21 -7.19 -5.53
CA ARG A 52 0.74 -7.65 -4.22
C ARG A 52 1.08 -9.11 -3.94
N THR A 53 0.94 -9.97 -4.95
CA THR A 53 1.24 -11.41 -4.80
C THR A 53 2.73 -11.65 -4.56
N GLN A 54 3.60 -10.95 -5.29
CA GLN A 54 5.04 -11.04 -5.13
C GLN A 54 5.49 -10.46 -3.79
N ALA A 55 4.98 -9.29 -3.42
CA ALA A 55 5.30 -8.66 -2.14
C ALA A 55 4.89 -9.55 -0.95
N ALA A 56 3.68 -10.14 -1.00
CA ALA A 56 3.22 -11.07 0.03
C ALA A 56 4.09 -12.33 0.12
N ARG A 57 4.52 -12.89 -1.01
CA ARG A 57 5.43 -14.05 -1.04
C ARG A 57 6.81 -13.72 -0.49
N ARG A 58 7.34 -12.53 -0.78
CA ARG A 58 8.68 -12.10 -0.35
C ARG A 58 8.75 -11.73 1.12
N THR A 59 7.70 -11.10 1.63
CA THR A 59 7.66 -10.55 2.99
C THR A 59 6.95 -11.46 3.99
N GLY A 60 6.23 -12.47 3.50
CA GLY A 60 5.35 -13.31 4.33
C GLY A 60 4.13 -12.56 4.88
N ARG A 61 3.92 -11.29 4.51
CA ARG A 61 2.79 -10.47 4.96
C ARG A 61 1.55 -10.71 4.09
N PRO A 62 0.33 -10.64 4.65
CA PRO A 62 -0.89 -10.70 3.86
C PRO A 62 -0.98 -9.46 2.95
N ARG A 63 -1.59 -9.63 1.77
CA ARG A 63 -1.70 -8.59 0.73
C ARG A 63 -2.35 -7.29 1.23
N ASP A 64 -3.20 -7.38 2.23
CA ASP A 64 -3.96 -6.26 2.81
C ASP A 64 -3.13 -5.43 3.81
N GLN A 65 -1.93 -5.88 4.19
CA GLN A 65 -1.02 -5.20 5.13
C GLN A 65 0.22 -4.61 4.45
N ILE A 66 0.29 -4.67 3.13
CA ILE A 66 1.42 -4.21 2.34
C ILE A 66 1.03 -2.86 1.74
N TYR A 67 1.85 -1.83 1.99
CA TYR A 67 1.71 -0.55 1.33
C TYR A 67 2.04 -0.74 -0.16
N VAL A 68 1.10 -0.38 -1.02
CA VAL A 68 1.30 -0.41 -2.46
C VAL A 68 0.87 0.92 -3.02
N ASP A 69 1.74 1.50 -3.84
CA ASP A 69 1.56 2.80 -4.42
C ASP A 69 1.72 2.74 -5.93
N PHE A 70 0.96 3.55 -6.65
CA PHE A 70 1.14 3.70 -8.09
C PHE A 70 1.93 4.99 -8.33
N MET A 71 3.09 4.85 -8.97
CA MET A 71 3.91 6.00 -9.34
C MET A 71 3.35 6.62 -10.62
N ASP A 72 2.35 7.48 -10.41
CA ASP A 72 1.74 8.33 -11.42
C ASP A 72 2.54 9.62 -11.62
N ASP A 73 2.54 10.15 -12.84
CA ASP A 73 3.19 11.43 -13.20
C ASP A 73 2.50 12.68 -12.64
N GLY A 74 1.57 12.50 -11.70
CA GLY A 74 1.14 13.54 -10.80
C GLY A 74 -0.17 14.20 -11.21
N LEU A 75 -1.27 13.45 -11.25
CA LEU A 75 -2.59 14.09 -11.22
C LEU A 75 -3.77 13.20 -10.79
N THR A 76 -3.68 12.43 -9.70
CA THR A 76 -4.90 12.02 -8.97
C THR A 76 -4.65 11.86 -7.47
N ILE A 77 -4.96 12.93 -6.73
CA ILE A 77 -5.21 12.94 -5.30
C ILE A 77 -6.10 11.75 -4.88
N TYR A 78 -5.54 10.91 -4.00
CA TYR A 78 -6.17 9.74 -3.39
C TYR A 78 -7.53 10.10 -2.80
N ALA A 79 -8.61 9.62 -3.43
CA ALA A 79 -9.77 9.18 -2.69
C ALA A 79 -9.34 7.92 -1.92
N GLN A 80 -8.74 8.12 -0.75
CA GLN A 80 -8.75 7.11 0.30
C GLN A 80 -10.25 6.81 0.52
N ASP A 81 -10.73 5.66 0.08
CA ASP A 81 -11.95 5.07 0.63
C ASP A 81 -11.52 4.59 2.03
N PRO A 82 -11.77 5.36 3.12
CA PRO A 82 -11.63 4.77 4.43
C PRO A 82 -12.53 3.54 4.44
N PRO A 83 -12.05 2.36 4.91
CA PRO A 83 -12.93 1.21 5.02
C PRO A 83 -14.18 1.65 5.78
N PRO A 84 -15.40 1.29 5.32
CA PRO A 84 -16.61 1.74 5.99
C PRO A 84 -16.49 1.35 7.46
N ILE A 85 -16.39 2.36 8.31
CA ILE A 85 -16.44 2.21 9.76
C ILE A 85 -17.85 1.67 10.00
N ARG A 86 -17.99 0.36 10.15
CA ARG A 86 -19.24 -0.26 10.55
C ARG A 86 -19.39 0.10 12.01
N ASP A 87 -20.00 1.25 12.27
CA ASP A 87 -20.56 1.59 13.57
C ASP A 87 -21.43 0.42 14.01
N ALA A 88 -20.90 -0.31 14.98
CA ALA A 88 -21.57 -1.41 15.63
C ALA A 88 -22.44 -0.83 16.73
N GLU A 89 -23.55 -0.20 16.39
CA GLU A 89 -24.61 0.11 17.35
C GLU A 89 -25.98 -0.22 16.76
N ALA A 90 -26.29 -1.51 16.80
CA ALA A 90 -27.65 -1.99 16.99
C ALA A 90 -27.71 -2.62 18.39
N CYS A 91 -27.99 -1.77 19.39
CA CYS A 91 -28.50 -2.19 20.69
C CYS A 91 -29.34 -1.06 21.28
N GLN A 92 -30.61 -0.98 20.85
CA GLN A 92 -31.80 -1.15 21.69
C GLN A 92 -33.08 -0.95 20.87
#